data_AF-A0AAU1TXT5-F1
#
_entry.id   AF-A0AAU1TXT5-F1
#
_cell.length_a   1.000
_cell.length_b   1.000
_cell.length_c   1.000
_cell.angle_alpha   90.00
_cell.angle_beta   90.00
_cell.angle_gamma   90.00
#
_symmetry.space_group_name_H-M   'P 1'
#
loop_
_entity.id
_entity.type
_entity.pdbx_description
1 polymer ?
#
loop_
_entity_poly.entity_id
_entity_poly.type
_entity_poly.pdbx_seq_one_letter_code
_entity_poly.pdbx_strand_id
1 'polypeptide(L)'
;MDDVSSRSIEGENPRYLPQAKIYAGSAAVSSGIAPFWEIEDATALKIALEVRRDGAVAYDATTTTASFHRPPQGLVDHLWHSQPFPDGAVLSTGTGTGIVPGLDFTLRGGDVVEITVDGVGKLSNPVRGDQAELDWLVEAIDHPLTRRAHRTGASRGR
;
A
#
# COMPACT_ATOMS: atom_id res chain seq x y z
N MET A 1 2.91 -4.60 -0.67
CA MET A 1 2.09 -3.47 -1.17
C MET A 1 1.44 -2.81 0.02
N ASP A 2 1.18 -1.51 -0.07
CA ASP A 2 0.40 -0.71 0.86
C ASP A 2 -0.91 -0.30 0.18
N ASP A 3 -2.04 -0.53 0.84
CA ASP A 3 -3.40 -0.24 0.39
C ASP A 3 -4.02 0.80 1.35
N VAL A 4 -3.74 2.06 1.05
CA VAL A 4 -4.09 3.19 1.91
C VAL A 4 -5.57 3.49 1.78
N SER A 5 -6.24 3.62 2.93
CA SER A 5 -7.69 3.71 2.99
C SER A 5 -8.14 4.92 3.79
N SER A 6 -9.03 5.73 3.24
CA SER A 6 -9.72 6.77 3.99
C SER A 6 -10.85 6.15 4.82
N ARG A 7 -10.53 5.70 6.04
CA ARG A 7 -11.45 4.96 6.92
C ARG A 7 -12.64 5.79 7.40
N SER A 8 -12.49 7.11 7.48
CA SER A 8 -13.61 8.01 7.80
C SER A 8 -14.67 8.00 6.68
N ILE A 9 -14.23 8.04 5.42
CA ILE A 9 -15.10 7.98 4.24
C ILE A 9 -15.70 6.58 4.09
N GLU A 10 -14.88 5.53 4.20
CA GLU A 10 -15.33 4.13 4.14
C GLU A 10 -16.37 3.81 5.21
N GLY A 11 -16.15 4.29 6.44
CA GLY A 11 -17.02 4.05 7.59
C GLY A 11 -18.36 4.80 7.54
N GLU A 12 -18.46 5.89 6.77
CA GLU A 12 -19.69 6.66 6.63
C GLU A 12 -20.74 5.93 5.79
N ASN A 13 -20.34 5.40 4.63
CA ASN A 13 -21.24 4.68 3.73
C ASN A 13 -20.48 3.67 2.87
N PRO A 14 -20.93 2.40 2.78
CA PRO A 14 -20.28 1.41 1.90
C PRO A 14 -20.19 1.84 0.43
N ARG A 15 -21.09 2.73 -0.03
CA ARG A 15 -21.04 3.29 -1.40
C ARG A 15 -19.82 4.18 -1.65
N TYR A 16 -19.15 4.66 -0.61
CA TYR A 16 -17.97 5.52 -0.72
C TYR A 16 -16.66 4.74 -0.76
N LEU A 17 -16.70 3.40 -0.72
CA LEU A 17 -15.51 2.56 -0.80
C LEU A 17 -14.60 2.91 -2.01
N PRO A 18 -15.12 3.17 -3.23
CA PRO A 18 -14.26 3.59 -4.34
C PRO A 18 -13.53 4.91 -4.05
N GLN A 19 -14.21 5.90 -3.46
CA GLN A 19 -13.62 7.20 -3.11
C GLN A 19 -12.60 7.06 -1.97
N ALA A 20 -12.84 6.13 -1.04
CA ALA A 20 -11.93 5.85 0.06
C ALA A 20 -10.67 5.08 -0.35
N LYS A 21 -10.63 4.52 -1.57
CA LYS A 21 -9.57 3.62 -2.06
C LYS A 21 -8.88 4.08 -3.35
N ILE A 22 -9.51 4.96 -4.12
CA ILE A 22 -9.00 5.39 -5.43
C ILE A 22 -8.76 6.90 -5.38
N TYR A 23 -7.53 7.26 -5.02
CA TYR A 23 -7.02 8.63 -5.02
C TYR A 23 -5.49 8.64 -5.25
N ALA A 24 -4.90 9.81 -5.52
CA ALA A 24 -3.46 9.90 -5.77
C ALA A 24 -2.66 9.46 -4.52
N GLY A 25 -1.75 8.50 -4.71
CA GLY A 25 -0.95 7.93 -3.62
C GLY A 25 -1.69 6.93 -2.72
N SER A 26 -2.91 6.50 -3.08
CA SER A 26 -3.67 5.49 -2.32
C SER A 26 -3.08 4.07 -2.35
N ALA A 27 -2.14 3.80 -3.25
CA ALA A 27 -1.53 2.48 -3.41
C ALA A 27 -0.03 2.60 -3.68
N ALA A 28 0.76 1.80 -2.95
CA ALA A 28 2.21 1.72 -3.15
C ALA A 28 2.68 0.26 -3.25
N VAL A 29 3.48 -0.04 -4.26
CA VAL A 29 4.07 -1.36 -4.48
C VAL A 29 5.59 -1.24 -4.35
N SER A 30 6.22 -2.26 -3.76
CA SER A 30 7.69 -2.32 -3.66
C SER A 30 8.33 -2.27 -5.05
N SER A 31 9.54 -1.71 -5.13
CA SER A 31 10.35 -1.76 -6.34
C SER A 31 10.92 -3.14 -6.66
N GLY A 32 10.90 -4.07 -5.69
CA GLY A 32 11.33 -5.45 -5.84
C GLY A 32 10.17 -6.43 -5.73
N ILE A 33 10.23 -7.51 -6.51
CA ILE A 33 9.30 -8.64 -6.46
C ILE A 33 10.13 -9.86 -6.08
N ALA A 34 9.73 -10.56 -5.02
CA ALA A 34 10.30 -11.86 -4.66
C ALA A 34 9.59 -12.95 -5.50
N PRO A 35 10.32 -13.71 -6.32
CA PRO A 35 9.75 -14.85 -7.02
C PRO A 35 9.26 -15.91 -6.04
N PHE A 36 8.14 -16.56 -6.34
CA PHE A 36 7.51 -17.52 -5.43
C PHE A 36 8.45 -18.67 -5.03
N TRP A 37 9.31 -19.13 -5.93
CA TRP A 37 10.26 -20.22 -5.66
C TRP A 37 11.42 -19.83 -4.72
N GLU A 38 11.60 -18.55 -4.43
CA GLU A 38 12.57 -18.07 -3.42
C GLU A 38 11.96 -17.99 -2.02
N ILE A 39 10.64 -18.18 -1.91
CA ILE A 39 9.91 -18.18 -0.65
C ILE A 39 9.75 -19.61 -0.15
N GLU A 40 10.38 -19.93 0.99
CA GLU A 40 10.35 -21.27 1.59
C GLU A 40 8.93 -21.71 1.99
N ASP A 41 8.19 -20.83 2.69
CA ASP A 41 6.81 -21.06 3.09
C ASP A 41 5.97 -19.78 2.98
N ALA A 42 5.21 -19.65 1.88
CA ALA A 42 4.32 -18.51 1.66
C ALA A 42 3.06 -18.55 2.54
N THR A 43 2.76 -19.67 3.19
CA THR A 43 1.54 -19.86 3.98
C THR A 43 1.64 -19.29 5.40
N ALA A 44 2.86 -18.97 5.87
CA ALA A 44 3.10 -18.48 7.23
C ALA A 44 4.05 -17.28 7.31
N LEU A 45 4.12 -16.43 6.28
CA LEU A 45 4.95 -15.23 6.27
C LEU A 45 4.48 -14.24 7.33
N LYS A 46 5.40 -13.80 8.20
CA LYS A 46 5.14 -12.71 9.13
C LYS A 46 5.10 -11.38 8.39
N ILE A 47 4.13 -10.55 8.75
CA ILE A 47 3.94 -9.21 8.23
C ILE A 47 3.96 -8.25 9.42
N ALA A 48 4.81 -7.23 9.37
CA ALA A 48 4.90 -6.18 10.39
C ALA A 48 4.63 -4.82 9.76
N LEU A 49 3.86 -3.99 10.44
CA LEU A 49 3.62 -2.60 10.06
C LEU A 49 4.05 -1.70 11.22
N GLU A 50 4.79 -0.65 10.91
CA GLU A 50 5.17 0.41 11.84
C GLU A 50 4.84 1.77 11.21
N VAL A 51 4.16 2.65 11.95
CA VAL A 51 4.02 4.05 11.59
C VAL A 51 4.94 4.86 12.48
N ARG A 52 5.91 5.54 11.88
CA ARG A 52 6.80 6.47 12.57
C ARG A 52 6.30 7.90 12.41
N ARG A 53 6.18 8.62 13.53
CA ARG A 53 5.85 10.04 13.61
C ARG A 53 6.92 10.75 14.40
N ASP A 54 7.52 11.79 13.82
CA ASP A 54 8.59 12.58 14.45
C ASP A 54 9.75 11.70 14.99
N GLY A 55 10.05 10.60 14.29
CA GLY A 55 11.10 9.64 14.65
C GLY A 55 10.71 8.59 15.69
N ALA A 56 9.52 8.67 16.29
CA ALA A 56 9.00 7.71 17.27
C ALA A 56 7.93 6.78 16.66
N VAL A 57 7.75 5.59 17.23
CA VAL A 57 6.69 4.66 16.83
C VAL A 57 5.35 5.20 17.34
N ALA A 58 4.45 5.56 16.41
CA ALA A 58 3.10 6.03 16.71
C ALA A 58 2.06 4.89 16.65
N TYR A 59 2.36 3.85 15.88
CA TYR A 59 1.54 2.64 15.77
C TYR A 59 2.43 1.49 15.30
N ASP A 60 2.22 0.30 15.85
CA ASP A 60 2.80 -0.93 15.35
C ASP A 60 1.79 -2.07 15.45
N ALA A 61 1.86 -3.01 14.51
CA ALA A 61 1.11 -4.25 14.57
C ALA A 61 1.74 -5.31 13.69
N THR A 62 1.46 -6.58 14.00
CA THR A 62 1.94 -7.73 13.24
C THR A 62 0.82 -8.71 12.93
N THR A 63 0.92 -9.38 11.78
CA THR A 63 0.05 -10.50 11.39
C THR A 63 0.88 -11.55 10.66
N THR A 64 0.23 -12.61 10.16
CA THR A 64 0.87 -13.65 9.36
C THR A 64 -0.05 -14.07 8.22
N THR A 65 0.50 -14.52 7.09
CA THR A 65 -0.33 -15.09 6.01
C THR A 65 -1.09 -16.35 6.45
N ALA A 66 -0.70 -16.99 7.56
CA ALA A 66 -1.44 -18.11 8.14
C ALA A 66 -2.82 -17.71 8.70
N SER A 67 -3.07 -16.40 8.92
CA SER A 67 -4.37 -15.89 9.37
C SER A 67 -5.37 -15.70 8.23
N PHE A 68 -4.97 -15.95 6.98
CA PHE A 68 -5.84 -15.75 5.83
C PHE A 68 -7.03 -16.71 5.87
N HIS A 69 -8.24 -16.15 5.95
CA HIS A 69 -9.47 -16.94 5.87
C HIS A 69 -9.69 -17.51 4.46
N ARG A 70 -9.21 -16.81 3.42
CA ARG A 70 -9.30 -17.26 2.02
C ARG A 70 -7.89 -17.48 1.48
N PRO A 71 -7.61 -18.64 0.85
CA PRO A 71 -6.29 -18.87 0.27
C PRO A 71 -6.03 -17.93 -0.91
N PRO A 72 -4.76 -17.53 -1.18
CA PRO A 72 -4.42 -16.65 -2.29
C PRO A 72 -4.94 -17.11 -3.64
N GLN A 73 -4.90 -18.41 -3.94
CA GLN A 73 -5.43 -18.96 -5.19
C GLN A 73 -6.92 -18.62 -5.38
N GLY A 74 -7.72 -18.71 -4.32
CA GLY A 74 -9.14 -18.38 -4.39
C GLY A 74 -9.43 -16.89 -4.61
N LEU A 75 -8.47 -16.00 -4.32
CA LEU A 75 -8.55 -14.59 -4.67
C LEU A 75 -8.22 -14.36 -6.15
N VAL A 76 -7.20 -15.06 -6.67
CA VAL A 76 -6.81 -15.03 -8.09
C VAL A 76 -7.94 -15.55 -8.97
N ASP A 77 -8.55 -16.69 -8.60
CA ASP A 77 -9.67 -17.27 -9.35
C ASP A 77 -10.85 -16.28 -9.44
N HIS A 78 -11.13 -15.56 -8.35
CA HIS A 78 -12.20 -14.57 -8.33
C HIS A 78 -11.89 -13.34 -9.21
N LEU A 79 -10.64 -12.86 -9.18
CA LEU A 79 -10.19 -11.75 -10.00
C LEU A 79 -10.44 -12.03 -11.49
N TRP A 80 -10.00 -13.18 -11.97
CA TRP A 80 -10.10 -13.56 -13.38
C TRP A 80 -11.49 -14.03 -13.82
N HIS A 81 -12.39 -14.33 -12.89
CA HIS A 81 -13.75 -14.74 -13.22
C HIS A 81 -14.58 -13.58 -13.81
N SER A 82 -14.33 -12.35 -13.37
CA SER A 82 -15.21 -11.21 -13.70
C SER A 82 -14.66 -10.27 -14.78
N GLN A 83 -13.35 -10.26 -15.01
CA GLN A 83 -12.69 -9.32 -15.93
C GLN A 83 -11.39 -9.93 -16.49
N PRO A 84 -11.02 -9.65 -17.76
CA PRO A 84 -9.68 -9.92 -18.24
C PRO A 84 -8.69 -8.86 -17.71
N PHE A 85 -7.48 -9.29 -17.37
CA PHE A 85 -6.35 -8.43 -17.03
C PHE A 85 -5.17 -8.68 -17.97
N PRO A 86 -4.25 -7.73 -18.15
CA PRO A 86 -2.97 -7.99 -18.79
C PRO A 86 -2.02 -8.78 -17.88
N ASP A 87 -0.98 -9.36 -18.46
CA ASP A 87 0.14 -9.90 -17.70
C ASP A 87 0.75 -8.83 -16.79
N GLY A 88 1.14 -9.23 -15.58
CA GLY A 88 1.69 -8.32 -14.58
C GLY A 88 0.66 -7.64 -13.68
N ALA A 89 -0.60 -8.09 -13.68
CA ALA A 89 -1.59 -7.66 -12.70
C ALA A 89 -1.09 -7.90 -11.26
N VAL A 90 -1.26 -6.90 -10.38
CA VAL A 90 -0.90 -6.98 -8.97
C VAL A 90 -2.18 -7.03 -8.15
N LEU A 91 -2.29 -8.04 -7.28
CA LEU A 91 -3.42 -8.24 -6.39
C LEU A 91 -3.00 -8.00 -4.94
N SER A 92 -3.59 -6.98 -4.31
CA SER A 92 -3.56 -6.87 -2.85
C SER A 92 -4.49 -7.92 -2.27
N THR A 93 -3.96 -8.85 -1.48
CA THR A 93 -4.74 -9.97 -0.91
C THR A 93 -5.62 -9.56 0.27
N GLY A 94 -5.72 -8.25 0.54
CA GLY A 94 -6.32 -7.69 1.74
C GLY A 94 -5.43 -7.84 2.96
N THR A 95 -5.65 -6.99 3.96
CA THR A 95 -5.12 -7.21 5.29
C THR A 95 -6.00 -8.27 5.96
N GLY A 96 -5.51 -9.51 6.01
CA GLY A 96 -6.12 -10.58 6.80
C GLY A 96 -6.17 -10.18 8.27
N THR A 97 -7.28 -9.53 8.65
CA THR A 97 -7.80 -9.30 10.02
C THR A 97 -6.92 -8.62 11.09
N GLY A 98 -5.65 -8.25 10.85
CA GLY A 98 -4.75 -7.92 11.98
C GLY A 98 -4.16 -6.50 12.07
N ILE A 99 -3.98 -5.80 10.95
CA ILE A 99 -3.22 -4.54 10.93
C ILE A 99 -4.09 -3.42 10.37
N VAL A 100 -5.14 -3.07 11.10
CA VAL A 100 -5.98 -1.91 10.82
C VAL A 100 -6.03 -1.09 12.09
N PRO A 101 -5.41 0.10 12.13
CA PRO A 101 -5.53 0.99 13.27
C PRO A 101 -6.99 1.29 13.60
N GLY A 102 -7.27 1.58 14.87
CA GLY A 102 -8.58 2.04 15.29
C GLY A 102 -8.99 3.35 14.59
N LEU A 103 -10.27 3.70 14.64
CA LEU A 103 -10.79 4.93 14.03
C LEU A 103 -10.25 6.22 14.68
N ASP A 104 -9.64 6.10 15.86
CA ASP A 104 -8.94 7.15 16.58
C ASP A 104 -7.53 7.43 16.03
N PHE A 105 -7.01 6.56 15.16
CA PHE A 105 -5.72 6.73 14.52
C PHE A 105 -5.87 7.17 13.07
N THR A 106 -5.15 8.24 12.70
CA THR A 106 -5.01 8.67 11.31
C THR A 106 -3.57 9.05 11.01
N LEU A 107 -3.19 8.84 9.75
CA LEU A 107 -1.90 9.27 9.22
C LEU A 107 -1.85 10.80 9.12
N ARG A 108 -0.66 11.36 9.32
CA ARG A 108 -0.37 12.79 9.22
C ARG A 108 0.76 13.00 8.20
N GLY A 109 0.76 14.16 7.55
CA GLY A 109 1.89 14.54 6.70
C GLY A 109 3.20 14.47 7.50
N GLY A 110 4.21 13.83 6.93
CA GLY A 110 5.50 13.58 7.59
C GLY A 110 5.61 12.23 8.31
N ASP A 111 4.50 11.50 8.51
CA ASP A 111 4.58 10.11 8.98
C ASP A 111 5.34 9.24 7.96
N VAL A 112 5.98 8.18 8.43
CA VAL A 112 6.59 7.14 7.60
C VAL A 112 5.95 5.81 7.93
N VAL A 113 5.29 5.19 6.96
CA VAL A 113 4.70 3.86 7.07
C VAL A 113 5.71 2.84 6.57
N GLU A 114 6.11 1.91 7.43
CA GLU A 114 6.99 0.81 7.09
C GLU A 114 6.24 -0.52 7.17
N ILE A 115 6.26 -1.30 6.08
CA ILE A 115 5.65 -2.62 6.01
C ILE A 115 6.75 -3.62 5.67
N THR A 116 7.00 -4.56 6.57
CA THR A 116 7.99 -5.63 6.40
C THR A 116 7.29 -6.97 6.26
N VAL A 117 7.70 -7.76 5.28
CA VAL A 117 7.28 -9.15 5.11
C VAL A 117 8.53 -10.02 5.16
N ASP A 118 8.57 -10.96 6.11
CA ASP A 118 9.72 -11.85 6.30
C ASP A 118 9.98 -12.65 5.02
N GLY A 119 11.25 -12.76 4.62
CA GLY A 119 11.64 -13.42 3.37
C GLY A 119 11.37 -12.63 2.08
N VAL A 120 10.66 -11.50 2.13
CA VAL A 120 10.34 -10.66 0.94
C VAL A 120 11.04 -9.30 1.00
N GLY A 121 10.98 -8.61 2.14
CA GLY A 121 11.63 -7.31 2.34
C GLY A 121 10.73 -6.26 2.98
N LYS A 122 11.15 -4.98 2.88
CA LYS A 122 10.51 -3.83 3.52
C LYS A 122 10.10 -2.76 2.50
N LEU A 123 8.86 -2.29 2.59
CA LEU A 123 8.33 -1.11 1.92
C LEU A 123 8.31 0.06 2.92
N SER A 124 8.76 1.25 2.51
CA SER A 124 8.78 2.45 3.34
C SER A 124 8.16 3.63 2.57
N ASN A 125 7.05 4.15 3.07
CA ASN A 125 6.24 5.17 2.40
C ASN A 125 6.14 6.43 3.28
N PRO A 126 6.73 7.56 2.87
CA PRO A 126 6.48 8.83 3.53
C PRO A 126 5.09 9.36 3.17
N VAL A 127 4.31 9.74 4.17
CA VAL A 127 2.96 10.29 4.00
C VAL A 127 3.04 11.75 3.59
N ARG A 128 2.28 12.12 2.56
CA ARG A 128 2.05 13.52 2.16
C ARG A 128 0.76 14.02 2.78
N GLY A 129 0.82 15.20 3.38
CA GLY A 129 -0.34 15.83 4.02
C GLY A 129 -1.21 16.60 3.02
N ASP A 130 -0.62 17.01 1.89
CA ASP A 130 -1.30 17.72 0.82
C ASP A 130 -1.31 16.88 -0.46
N GLN A 131 -2.51 16.69 -1.03
CA GLN A 131 -2.69 15.97 -2.29
C GLN A 131 -2.07 16.70 -3.49
N ALA A 132 -1.95 18.04 -3.43
CA ALA A 132 -1.31 18.83 -4.49
C ALA A 132 0.17 18.46 -4.68
N GLU A 133 0.83 17.91 -3.65
CA GLU A 133 2.19 17.36 -3.77
C GLU A 133 2.28 16.15 -4.72
N LEU A 134 1.14 15.57 -5.12
CA LEU A 134 1.03 14.44 -6.03
C LEU A 134 0.48 14.83 -7.41
N ASP A 135 0.22 16.11 -7.68
CA ASP A 135 -0.29 16.60 -8.98
C ASP A 135 0.61 16.20 -10.17
N TRP A 136 1.91 16.04 -9.91
CA TRP A 136 2.88 15.56 -10.90
C TRP A 136 2.53 14.17 -11.47
N LEU A 137 1.72 13.36 -10.78
CA LEU A 137 1.25 12.08 -11.29
C LEU A 137 0.39 12.24 -12.55
N VAL A 138 -0.41 13.30 -12.61
CA VAL A 138 -1.22 13.66 -13.78
C VAL A 138 -0.31 14.16 -14.90
N GLU A 139 0.62 15.08 -14.58
CA GLU A 139 1.59 15.59 -15.56
C GLU A 139 2.44 14.47 -16.19
N ALA A 140 2.80 13.46 -15.39
CA ALA A 140 3.63 12.35 -15.83
C ALA A 140 2.94 11.35 -16.78
N ILE A 141 1.63 11.52 -17.03
CA ILE A 141 0.92 10.77 -18.08
C ILE A 141 1.48 11.18 -19.45
N ASP A 142 1.55 12.48 -19.71
CA ASP A 142 2.03 13.03 -20.98
C ASP A 142 3.54 13.26 -21.00
N HIS A 143 4.16 13.46 -19.83
CA HIS A 143 5.59 13.71 -19.69
C HIS A 143 6.27 12.68 -18.75
N PRO A 144 6.57 11.46 -19.22
CA PRO A 144 7.07 10.37 -18.36
C PRO A 144 8.34 10.70 -17.57
N LEU A 145 9.18 11.62 -18.06
CA LEU A 145 10.42 12.04 -17.39
C LEU A 145 10.17 12.89 -16.13
N THR A 146 8.97 13.47 -15.95
CA THR A 146 8.60 14.20 -14.72
C THR A 146 8.75 13.30 -13.49
N ARG A 147 8.44 12.01 -13.60
CA ARG A 147 8.62 11.02 -12.51
C ARG A 147 10.06 10.99 -11.97
N ARG A 148 11.07 11.18 -12.84
CA ARG A 148 12.48 11.16 -12.45
C ARG A 148 12.84 12.35 -11.58
N ALA A 149 12.36 13.55 -11.93
CA ALA A 149 12.65 14.77 -11.19
C ALA A 149 12.12 14.71 -9.74
N HIS A 150 10.94 14.11 -9.56
CA HIS A 150 10.32 13.93 -8.24
C HIS A 150 10.97 12.81 -7.42
N ARG A 151 11.43 11.71 -8.05
CA ARG A 151 12.12 10.62 -7.34
C ARG A 151 13.48 11.01 -6.75
N THR A 152 14.20 11.94 -7.38
CA THR A 152 15.55 12.32 -6.94
C THR A 152 15.56 13.35 -5.81
N GLY A 153 14.41 13.75 -5.26
CA GLY A 153 14.34 14.84 -4.28
C GLY A 153 14.87 16.17 -4.82
N ALA A 154 14.94 16.31 -6.14
CA ALA A 154 15.37 17.55 -6.77
C ALA A 154 14.20 18.55 -6.65
N SER A 155 14.10 19.19 -5.49
CA SER A 155 13.38 20.45 -5.36
C SER A 155 13.86 21.34 -6.50
N ARG A 156 12.99 21.62 -7.46
CA ARG A 156 13.22 22.71 -8.42
C ARG A 156 13.22 23.99 -7.59
N GLY A 157 14.40 24.39 -7.12
CA GLY A 157 14.63 25.76 -6.72
C GLY A 157 14.50 26.64 -7.95
N ARG A 158 13.41 27.40 -8.03
CA ARG A 158 13.30 28.68 -8.71
C ARG A 158 12.28 29.55 -7.98
#